data_AF-A0A2G1BYA0-F1
#
_entry.id   AF-A0A2G1BYA0-F1
#
_cell.length_a   1.000
_cell.length_b   1.000
_cell.length_c   1.000
_cell.angle_alpha   90.00
_cell.angle_beta   90.00
_cell.angle_gamma   90.00
#
_symmetry.space_group_name_H-M   'P 1'
#
loop_
_entity.id
_entity.type
_entity.pdbx_description
1 polymer ?
#
loop_
_entity_poly.entity_id
_entity_poly.type
_entity_poly.pdbx_seq_one_letter_code
_entity_poly.pdbx_strand_id
1 'polypeptide(L)'
;MNCISCNFEHNEKYCPNCGEKNGTKKITLSSIVEDSFSSITNMDKGLLFNIKALLLHPREITIDYVLGKRKGILNPISFLILAITIYIIVITFFKVPKELVEENSITKSKLKETGNYVGLFIRTYLKYFWVLCIIPLGISLKLFFRKYNLIEHLAISSFIIGQATLIGILSYLIFRFPLILDPVVYLVILWLVYRIFKNNNDRIEAILISITVLILFIIQLIIIIGIIGGIKYFF
;
A
#
# COMPACT_ATOMS: atom_id res chain seq x y z
N MET A 1 -11.37 17.88 -28.23
CA MET A 1 -10.87 16.57 -27.72
C MET A 1 -11.97 15.91 -26.90
N ASN A 2 -12.07 14.58 -26.88
CA ASN A 2 -13.10 13.91 -26.08
C ASN A 2 -12.59 13.65 -24.66
N CYS A 3 -13.41 13.98 -23.66
CA CYS A 3 -13.09 13.75 -22.27
C CYS A 3 -13.00 12.25 -21.96
N ILE A 4 -11.92 11.81 -21.31
CA ILE A 4 -11.71 10.40 -20.92
C ILE A 4 -12.80 9.84 -19.99
N SER A 5 -13.40 10.69 -19.14
CA SER A 5 -14.36 10.25 -18.12
C SER A 5 -15.80 10.20 -18.62
N CYS A 6 -16.21 11.11 -19.52
CA CYS A 6 -17.61 11.21 -19.97
C CYS A 6 -17.81 11.28 -21.49
N ASN A 7 -16.73 11.19 -22.29
CA ASN A 7 -16.73 11.30 -23.75
C ASN A 7 -17.32 12.60 -24.31
N PHE A 8 -17.60 13.60 -23.49
CA PHE A 8 -18.04 14.93 -23.94
C PHE A 8 -16.91 15.61 -24.74
N GLU A 9 -17.24 16.16 -25.90
CA GLU A 9 -16.30 16.87 -26.75
C GLU A 9 -16.11 18.30 -26.25
N HIS A 10 -14.87 18.67 -25.92
CA HIS A 10 -14.52 20.05 -25.55
C HIS A 10 -13.02 20.33 -25.78
N ASN A 11 -12.65 21.61 -25.81
CA ASN A 11 -11.26 22.05 -25.94
C ASN A 11 -10.73 22.77 -24.68
N GLU A 12 -11.53 22.85 -23.62
CA GLU A 12 -11.12 23.42 -22.33
C GLU A 12 -10.11 22.55 -21.57
N LYS A 13 -9.34 23.18 -20.66
CA LYS A 13 -8.38 22.49 -19.76
C LYS A 13 -9.05 21.52 -18.79
N TYR A 14 -10.30 21.78 -18.40
CA TYR A 14 -11.12 20.90 -17.59
C TYR A 14 -12.45 20.68 -18.30
N CYS A 15 -13.00 19.47 -18.19
CA CYS A 15 -14.28 19.14 -18.82
C CYS A 15 -15.42 19.96 -18.20
N PRO A 16 -16.19 20.73 -18.99
CA PRO A 16 -17.30 21.51 -18.45
C PRO A 16 -18.44 20.60 -17.95
N ASN A 17 -18.61 19.41 -18.52
CA ASN A 17 -19.64 18.46 -18.11
C ASN A 17 -19.28 17.70 -16.83
N CYS A 18 -18.06 17.15 -16.79
CA CYS A 18 -17.67 16.24 -15.71
C CYS A 18 -16.50 16.72 -14.87
N GLY A 19 -15.81 17.82 -15.17
CA GLY A 19 -14.69 18.38 -14.41
C GLY A 19 -13.35 17.65 -14.51
N GLU A 20 -13.22 16.58 -15.31
CA GLU A 20 -11.93 15.88 -15.51
C GLU A 20 -10.92 16.79 -16.22
N LYS A 21 -9.65 16.75 -15.82
CA LYS A 21 -8.58 17.51 -16.47
C LYS A 21 -8.29 16.94 -17.85
N ASN A 22 -8.28 17.78 -18.87
CA ASN A 22 -7.97 17.37 -20.24
C ASN A 22 -6.46 17.17 -20.45
N GLY A 23 -6.10 16.20 -21.30
CA GLY A 23 -4.70 15.91 -21.63
C GLY A 23 -3.92 15.30 -20.46
N THR A 24 -4.55 14.45 -19.63
CA THR A 24 -3.88 13.74 -18.55
C THR A 24 -2.64 13.02 -19.07
N LYS A 25 -1.46 13.52 -18.69
CA LYS A 25 -0.18 12.91 -19.07
C LYS A 25 -0.08 11.51 -18.45
N LYS A 26 0.68 10.63 -19.11
CA LYS A 26 1.13 9.37 -18.52
C LYS A 26 1.69 9.64 -17.13
N ILE A 27 1.42 8.72 -16.21
CA ILE A 27 1.86 8.87 -14.82
C ILE A 27 3.40 8.90 -14.78
N THR A 28 3.96 10.04 -14.41
CA THR A 28 5.39 10.19 -14.11
C THR A 28 5.61 10.32 -12.61
N LEU A 29 6.79 9.94 -12.11
CA LEU A 29 7.07 10.01 -10.67
C LEU A 29 6.89 11.43 -10.12
N SER A 30 7.38 12.46 -10.84
CA SER A 30 7.22 13.86 -10.42
C SER A 30 5.75 14.28 -10.41
N SER A 31 4.96 13.87 -11.41
CA SER A 31 3.52 14.19 -11.42
C SER A 31 2.77 13.61 -10.22
N ILE A 32 3.07 12.37 -9.79
CA ILE A 32 2.39 11.81 -8.61
C ILE A 32 2.77 12.57 -7.35
N VAL A 33 4.05 12.92 -7.19
CA VAL A 33 4.57 13.59 -5.99
C VAL A 33 4.10 15.06 -5.92
N GLU A 34 4.18 15.80 -7.02
CA GLU A 34 3.70 17.18 -7.12
C GLU A 34 2.19 17.26 -6.85
N ASP A 35 1.42 16.33 -7.42
CA ASP A 35 -0.02 16.25 -7.19
C ASP A 35 -0.36 15.77 -5.77
N SER A 36 0.59 15.21 -5.00
CA SER A 36 0.27 14.60 -3.71
C SER A 36 -0.16 15.63 -2.66
N PHE A 37 0.55 16.76 -2.57
CA PHE A 37 0.22 17.81 -1.59
C PHE A 37 -1.05 18.56 -1.98
N SER A 38 -1.19 18.88 -3.27
CA SER A 38 -2.38 19.57 -3.79
C SER A 38 -3.63 18.68 -3.72
N SER A 39 -3.49 17.36 -3.81
CA SER A 39 -4.62 16.43 -3.70
C SER A 39 -5.16 16.30 -2.27
N ILE A 40 -4.32 16.52 -1.25
CA ILE A 40 -4.78 16.50 0.15
C ILE A 40 -5.60 17.75 0.46
N THR A 41 -5.21 18.91 -0.10
CA THR A 41 -5.90 20.19 0.13
C THR A 41 -7.13 20.39 -0.75
N ASN A 42 -7.09 19.94 -2.01
CA ASN A 42 -8.19 20.11 -2.99
C ASN A 42 -9.09 18.87 -3.10
N MET A 43 -9.36 18.21 -1.98
CA MET A 43 -9.96 16.87 -1.97
C MET A 43 -11.50 16.93 -2.04
N ASP A 44 -12.09 16.88 -3.24
CA ASP A 44 -13.55 16.94 -3.44
C ASP A 44 -14.34 15.79 -2.75
N LYS A 45 -13.91 14.53 -2.92
CA LYS A 45 -14.64 13.34 -2.42
C LYS A 45 -14.04 12.71 -1.15
N GLY A 46 -12.80 13.03 -0.83
CA GLY A 46 -12.19 12.64 0.44
C GLY A 46 -11.49 11.27 0.47
N LEU A 47 -10.79 11.04 1.58
CA LEU A 47 -10.21 9.75 1.97
C LEU A 47 -11.27 8.65 2.05
N LEU A 48 -12.44 8.96 2.63
CA LEU A 48 -13.53 8.01 2.83
C LEU A 48 -14.08 7.45 1.52
N PHE A 49 -14.15 8.27 0.47
CA PHE A 49 -14.53 7.81 -0.87
C PHE A 49 -13.54 6.76 -1.39
N ASN A 50 -12.24 7.03 -1.31
CA ASN A 50 -11.21 6.07 -1.73
C ASN A 50 -11.28 4.76 -0.93
N ILE A 51 -11.43 4.84 0.40
CA ILE A 51 -11.56 3.65 1.26
C ILE A 51 -12.75 2.80 0.81
N LYS A 52 -13.93 3.42 0.68
CA LYS A 52 -15.17 2.73 0.29
C LYS A 52 -15.04 2.14 -1.12
N ALA A 53 -14.49 2.89 -2.06
CA ALA A 53 -14.32 2.44 -3.43
C ALA A 53 -13.29 1.29 -3.54
N LEU A 54 -12.19 1.32 -2.78
CA LEU A 54 -11.22 0.23 -2.72
C LEU A 54 -11.80 -1.04 -2.05
N LEU A 55 -12.74 -0.90 -1.12
CA LEU A 55 -13.44 -2.04 -0.51
C LEU A 55 -14.50 -2.66 -1.43
N LEU A 56 -15.24 -1.84 -2.18
CA LEU A 56 -16.35 -2.34 -2.99
C LEU A 56 -15.90 -2.68 -4.42
N HIS A 57 -15.16 -1.79 -5.05
CA HIS A 57 -14.77 -1.83 -6.47
C HIS A 57 -13.26 -1.57 -6.66
N PRO A 58 -12.36 -2.36 -6.03
CA PRO A 58 -10.91 -2.11 -6.07
C PRO A 58 -10.34 -2.06 -7.49
N ARG A 59 -10.85 -2.89 -8.41
CA ARG A 59 -10.43 -2.90 -9.81
C ARG A 59 -10.80 -1.60 -10.52
N GLU A 60 -12.03 -1.14 -10.38
CA GLU A 60 -12.51 0.06 -11.10
C GLU A 60 -11.69 1.28 -10.68
N ILE A 61 -11.61 1.58 -9.38
CA ILE A 61 -10.91 2.77 -8.90
C ILE A 61 -9.41 2.77 -9.25
N THR A 62 -8.73 1.62 -9.14
CA THR A 62 -7.29 1.53 -9.43
C THR A 62 -7.00 1.65 -10.92
N ILE A 63 -7.79 0.96 -11.76
CA ILE A 63 -7.62 0.99 -13.21
C ILE A 63 -8.04 2.34 -13.78
N ASP A 64 -9.14 2.95 -13.30
CA ASP A 64 -9.55 4.29 -13.72
C ASP A 64 -8.45 5.32 -13.43
N TYR A 65 -7.84 5.27 -12.24
CA TYR A 65 -6.71 6.14 -11.91
C TYR A 65 -5.52 5.97 -12.86
N VAL A 66 -5.13 4.71 -13.13
CA VAL A 66 -4.01 4.38 -14.02
C VAL A 66 -4.29 4.79 -15.46
N LEU A 67 -5.53 4.63 -15.92
CA LEU A 67 -5.95 5.06 -17.26
C LEU A 67 -6.11 6.57 -17.40
N GLY A 68 -6.11 7.32 -16.29
CA GLY A 68 -6.13 8.78 -16.29
C GLY A 68 -7.47 9.40 -15.88
N LYS A 69 -8.49 8.61 -15.53
CA LYS A 69 -9.73 9.11 -14.93
C LYS A 69 -9.49 9.34 -13.43
N ARG A 70 -9.02 10.54 -13.05
CA ARG A 70 -8.56 10.83 -11.69
C ARG A 70 -9.52 11.70 -10.90
N LYS A 71 -10.60 12.20 -11.51
CA LYS A 71 -11.54 13.07 -10.80
C LYS A 71 -12.14 12.37 -9.58
N GLY A 72 -11.91 13.00 -8.42
CA GLY A 72 -12.44 12.55 -7.13
C GLY A 72 -11.78 11.27 -6.58
N ILE A 73 -10.77 10.71 -7.27
CA ILE A 73 -9.92 9.64 -6.74
C ILE A 73 -8.72 10.31 -6.08
N LEU A 74 -8.56 10.13 -4.78
CA LEU A 74 -7.39 10.66 -4.09
C LEU A 74 -6.11 10.01 -4.65
N ASN A 75 -5.09 10.82 -4.89
CA ASN A 75 -3.78 10.38 -5.38
C ASN A 75 -3.24 9.21 -4.51
N PRO A 76 -2.69 8.13 -5.11
CA PRO A 76 -2.25 6.95 -4.40
C PRO A 76 -1.18 7.22 -3.33
N ILE A 77 -0.25 8.13 -3.59
CA ILE A 77 0.79 8.50 -2.61
C ILE A 77 0.15 9.29 -1.47
N SER A 78 -0.70 10.27 -1.76
CA SER A 78 -1.46 10.99 -0.71
C SER A 78 -2.31 10.06 0.14
N PHE A 79 -3.00 9.11 -0.49
CA PHE A 79 -3.83 8.12 0.18
C PHE A 79 -2.99 7.26 1.14
N LEU A 80 -1.83 6.80 0.68
CA LEU A 80 -0.90 6.03 1.51
C LEU A 80 -0.35 6.87 2.67
N ILE A 81 0.09 8.11 2.41
CA ILE A 81 0.59 9.01 3.46
C ILE A 81 -0.48 9.20 4.53
N LEU A 82 -1.72 9.52 4.15
CA LEU A 82 -2.83 9.65 5.10
C LEU A 82 -3.09 8.36 5.88
N ALA A 83 -3.10 7.20 5.21
CA ALA A 83 -3.28 5.91 5.87
C ALA A 83 -2.20 5.63 6.92
N ILE A 84 -0.94 5.91 6.60
CA ILE A 84 0.20 5.73 7.50
C ILE A 84 0.17 6.76 8.64
N THR A 85 -0.19 8.01 8.37
CA THR A 85 -0.37 9.04 9.40
C THR A 85 -1.43 8.61 10.41
N ILE A 86 -2.59 8.13 9.95
CA ILE A 86 -3.66 7.62 10.82
C ILE A 86 -3.13 6.42 11.62
N TYR A 87 -2.44 5.48 10.99
CA TYR A 87 -1.83 4.35 11.68
C TYR A 87 -0.87 4.78 12.80
N ILE A 88 0.07 5.69 12.51
CA ILE A 88 1.05 6.19 13.48
C ILE A 88 0.35 6.88 14.66
N ILE A 89 -0.68 7.67 14.39
CA ILE A 89 -1.50 8.30 15.43
C ILE A 89 -2.11 7.20 16.31
N VAL A 90 -2.82 6.23 15.72
CA VAL A 90 -3.49 5.17 16.47
C VAL A 90 -2.50 4.37 17.33
N ILE A 91 -1.38 3.89 16.80
CA ILE A 91 -0.42 3.13 17.62
C ILE A 91 0.25 3.97 18.71
N THR A 92 0.33 5.29 18.53
CA THR A 92 0.94 6.21 19.51
C THR A 92 -0.01 6.48 20.68
N PHE A 93 -1.31 6.59 20.41
CA PHE A 93 -2.33 6.76 21.45
C PHE A 93 -2.68 5.42 22.12
N PHE A 94 -2.78 4.33 21.35
CA PHE A 94 -3.15 3.00 21.83
C PHE A 94 -1.93 2.11 22.08
N LYS A 95 -0.83 2.69 22.58
CA LYS A 95 0.42 1.95 22.88
C LYS A 95 0.10 0.64 23.60
N VAL A 96 0.59 -0.46 23.04
CA VAL A 96 0.58 -1.75 23.75
C VAL A 96 1.42 -1.59 25.02
N PRO A 97 0.88 -1.89 26.22
CA PRO A 97 1.67 -2.03 27.44
C PRO A 97 2.86 -2.97 27.19
N LYS A 98 4.01 -2.71 27.82
CA LYS A 98 5.20 -3.57 27.72
C LYS A 98 5.01 -4.87 28.53
N GLU A 99 4.02 -5.68 28.22
CA GLU A 99 3.80 -6.99 28.84
C GLU A 99 3.30 -7.87 27.70
N LEU A 100 4.13 -8.72 27.07
CA LEU A 100 4.41 -10.10 27.48
C LEU A 100 5.72 -10.56 26.82
N VAL A 101 6.87 -10.19 27.38
CA VAL A 101 8.05 -11.06 27.31
C VAL A 101 8.40 -11.33 28.75
N GLU A 102 7.69 -12.28 29.35
CA GLU A 102 8.11 -12.86 30.61
C GLU A 102 9.54 -13.35 30.44
N GLU A 103 10.40 -12.73 31.24
CA GLU A 103 11.81 -13.01 31.38
C GLU A 103 11.98 -14.33 32.15
N ASN A 104 11.49 -15.44 31.61
CA ASN A 104 11.84 -16.76 32.13
C ASN A 104 13.22 -17.14 31.56
N SER A 105 14.23 -16.84 32.36
CA SER A 105 15.51 -17.54 32.48
C SER A 105 15.30 -19.05 32.27
N ILE A 106 15.95 -19.73 31.33
CA ILE A 106 17.30 -20.30 31.44
C ILE A 106 17.71 -20.71 30.03
N THR A 107 18.73 -20.07 29.45
CA THR A 107 19.66 -20.53 28.36
C THR A 107 20.22 -19.26 27.69
N LYS A 108 21.41 -18.83 28.12
CA LYS A 108 22.20 -17.77 27.48
C LYS A 108 22.85 -18.35 26.20
N SER A 109 22.11 -18.38 25.10
CA SER A 109 22.70 -18.57 23.76
C SER A 109 22.90 -17.20 23.10
N LYS A 110 24.02 -16.97 22.40
CA LYS A 110 24.27 -15.78 21.55
C LYS A 110 23.08 -15.42 20.64
N LEU A 111 22.31 -16.42 20.20
CA LEU A 111 21.05 -16.28 19.45
C LEU A 111 19.99 -15.41 20.15
N LYS A 112 19.91 -15.43 21.49
CA LYS A 112 18.91 -14.71 22.28
C LYS A 112 19.26 -13.22 22.43
N GLU A 113 20.56 -12.90 22.52
CA GLU A 113 21.05 -11.52 22.51
C GLU A 113 20.82 -10.88 21.14
N THR A 114 21.23 -11.54 20.04
CA THR A 114 20.94 -11.07 18.68
C THR A 114 19.43 -10.94 18.45
N GLY A 115 18.61 -11.89 18.91
CA GLY A 115 17.15 -11.85 18.81
C GLY A 115 16.52 -10.65 19.54
N ASN A 116 17.03 -10.26 20.70
CA ASN A 116 16.53 -9.10 21.45
C ASN A 116 16.87 -7.78 20.76
N TYR A 117 18.09 -7.63 20.21
CA TYR A 117 18.46 -6.44 19.43
C TYR A 117 17.64 -6.33 18.14
N VAL A 118 17.44 -7.45 17.44
CA VAL A 118 16.57 -7.52 16.27
C VAL A 118 15.12 -7.17 16.63
N GLY A 119 14.58 -7.70 17.74
CA GLY A 119 13.23 -7.37 18.22
C GLY A 119 13.04 -5.89 18.59
N LEU A 120 14.02 -5.29 19.27
CA LEU A 120 14.03 -3.86 19.60
C LEU A 120 14.14 -2.99 18.33
N PHE A 121 14.97 -3.40 17.38
CA PHE A 121 15.09 -2.77 16.08
C PHE A 121 13.77 -2.82 15.30
N ILE A 122 13.17 -4.00 15.21
CA ILE A 122 11.88 -4.26 14.60
C ILE A 122 10.81 -3.30 15.16
N ARG A 123 10.66 -3.20 16.49
CA ARG A 123 9.67 -2.28 17.10
C ARG A 123 9.97 -0.80 16.83
N THR A 124 11.24 -0.41 16.79
CA THR A 124 11.62 1.01 16.69
C THR A 124 11.49 1.55 15.27
N TYR A 125 11.89 0.76 14.26
CA TYR A 125 12.01 1.23 12.89
C TYR A 125 10.90 0.71 11.96
N LEU A 126 10.27 -0.44 12.26
CA LEU A 126 9.27 -1.00 11.32
C LEU A 126 7.97 -0.20 11.21
N LYS A 127 7.68 0.69 12.17
CA LYS A 127 6.53 1.60 12.05
C LYS A 127 6.64 2.54 10.84
N TYR A 128 7.86 2.85 10.38
CA TYR A 128 8.12 3.66 9.18
C TYR A 128 8.40 2.80 7.94
N PHE A 129 8.73 1.52 8.14
CA PHE A 129 9.09 0.58 7.08
C PHE A 129 7.95 0.30 6.09
N TRP A 130 6.71 0.57 6.48
CA TRP A 130 5.54 0.32 5.64
C TRP A 130 5.52 1.14 4.33
N VAL A 131 6.10 2.34 4.33
CA VAL A 131 6.30 3.14 3.10
C VAL A 131 7.22 2.41 2.12
N LEU A 132 8.22 1.70 2.64
CA LEU A 132 9.21 1.01 1.81
C LEU A 132 8.60 -0.21 1.10
N CYS A 133 7.48 -0.74 1.59
CA CYS A 133 6.79 -1.90 1.02
C CYS A 133 6.18 -1.65 -0.38
N ILE A 134 6.00 -0.38 -0.78
CA ILE A 134 5.48 -0.02 -2.12
C ILE A 134 6.40 -0.56 -3.22
N ILE A 135 7.72 -0.45 -3.02
CA ILE A 135 8.69 -0.79 -4.05
C ILE A 135 8.74 -2.32 -4.28
N PRO A 136 8.91 -3.17 -3.24
CA PRO A 136 8.82 -4.62 -3.37
C PRO A 136 7.50 -5.09 -4.01
N LEU A 137 6.37 -4.56 -3.55
CA LEU A 137 5.07 -4.95 -4.10
C LEU A 137 4.93 -4.53 -5.56
N GLY A 138 5.36 -3.31 -5.91
CA GLY A 138 5.29 -2.81 -7.28
C GLY A 138 6.19 -3.58 -8.25
N ILE A 139 7.38 -3.98 -7.81
CA ILE A 139 8.29 -4.85 -8.58
C ILE A 139 7.63 -6.22 -8.80
N SER A 140 7.08 -6.81 -7.74
CA SER A 140 6.40 -8.10 -7.80
C SER A 140 5.20 -8.06 -8.74
N LEU A 141 4.39 -7.01 -8.67
CA LEU A 141 3.26 -6.80 -9.59
C LEU A 141 3.73 -6.62 -11.04
N LYS A 142 4.76 -5.82 -11.30
CA LYS A 142 5.27 -5.61 -12.67
C LYS A 142 5.79 -6.91 -13.29
N LEU A 143 6.45 -7.76 -12.50
CA LEU A 143 7.06 -8.99 -12.98
C LEU A 143 6.00 -9.96 -13.54
N PHE A 144 4.88 -10.11 -12.82
CA PHE A 144 3.81 -11.05 -13.14
C PHE A 144 2.67 -10.43 -13.96
N PHE A 145 2.30 -9.19 -13.68
CA PHE A 145 1.27 -8.46 -14.40
C PHE A 145 1.92 -7.43 -15.31
N ARG A 146 2.39 -7.83 -16.49
CA ARG A 146 3.13 -6.95 -17.42
C ARG A 146 2.26 -5.94 -18.20
N LYS A 147 1.08 -5.60 -17.67
CA LYS A 147 0.08 -4.78 -18.36
C LYS A 147 0.40 -3.28 -18.32
N TYR A 148 1.10 -2.83 -17.28
CA TYR A 148 1.32 -1.43 -16.97
C TYR A 148 2.81 -1.11 -16.76
N ASN A 149 3.16 0.16 -16.78
CA ASN A 149 4.53 0.62 -16.51
C ASN A 149 4.87 0.48 -15.01
N LEU A 150 6.17 0.51 -14.66
CA LEU A 150 6.58 0.39 -13.25
C LEU A 150 5.92 1.46 -12.37
N ILE A 151 5.85 2.70 -12.85
CA ILE A 151 5.25 3.82 -12.11
C ILE A 151 3.76 3.59 -11.85
N GLU A 152 3.05 3.01 -12.82
CA GLU A 152 1.63 2.65 -12.69
C GLU A 152 1.46 1.50 -11.69
N HIS A 153 2.34 0.50 -11.69
CA HIS A 153 2.35 -0.55 -10.67
C HIS A 153 2.68 -0.02 -9.27
N LEU A 154 3.55 0.98 -9.15
CA LEU A 154 3.81 1.66 -7.89
C LEU A 154 2.56 2.41 -7.40
N ALA A 155 1.83 3.08 -8.29
CA ALA A 155 0.56 3.73 -7.95
C ALA A 155 -0.49 2.70 -7.44
N ILE A 156 -0.65 1.57 -8.14
CA ILE A 156 -1.52 0.47 -7.70
C ILE A 156 -1.07 -0.07 -6.32
N SER A 157 0.23 -0.26 -6.14
CA SER A 157 0.80 -0.76 -4.87
C SER A 157 0.52 0.19 -3.70
N SER A 158 0.62 1.51 -3.92
CA SER A 158 0.29 2.51 -2.90
C SER A 158 -1.19 2.43 -2.46
N PHE A 159 -2.12 2.20 -3.39
CA PHE A 159 -3.53 1.97 -3.03
C PHE A 159 -3.70 0.68 -2.21
N ILE A 160 -3.07 -0.42 -2.64
CA ILE A 160 -3.17 -1.71 -1.96
C ILE A 160 -2.63 -1.61 -0.53
N ILE A 161 -1.43 -1.06 -0.38
CA ILE A 161 -0.77 -0.92 0.92
C ILE A 161 -1.52 0.07 1.80
N GLY A 162 -1.98 1.20 1.27
CA GLY A 162 -2.77 2.16 2.03
C GLY A 162 -4.04 1.53 2.59
N GLN A 163 -4.77 0.78 1.76
CA GLN A 163 -5.99 0.10 2.19
C GLN A 163 -5.72 -1.02 3.20
N ALA A 164 -4.67 -1.82 2.97
CA ALA A 164 -4.25 -2.87 3.90
C ALA A 164 -3.81 -2.29 5.26
N THR A 165 -3.17 -1.12 5.27
CA THR A 165 -2.81 -0.39 6.49
C THR A 165 -4.06 -0.03 7.29
N LEU A 166 -5.06 0.57 6.64
CA LEU A 166 -6.27 1.02 7.30
C LEU A 166 -7.07 -0.13 7.90
N ILE A 167 -7.15 -1.28 7.22
CA ILE A 167 -7.79 -2.48 7.77
C ILE A 167 -6.92 -3.09 8.88
N GLY A 168 -5.60 -3.08 8.71
CA GLY A 168 -4.64 -3.52 9.73
C GLY A 168 -4.73 -2.71 11.02
N ILE A 169 -5.15 -1.44 10.99
CA ILE A 169 -5.44 -0.67 12.22
C ILE A 169 -6.55 -1.34 13.04
N LEU A 170 -7.63 -1.79 12.39
CA LEU A 170 -8.73 -2.46 13.09
C LEU A 170 -8.25 -3.79 13.70
N SER A 171 -7.47 -4.55 12.94
CA SER A 171 -6.85 -5.78 13.43
C SER A 171 -5.89 -5.52 14.60
N TYR A 172 -5.08 -4.47 14.54
CA TYR A 172 -4.23 -4.03 15.65
C TYR A 172 -5.04 -3.69 16.90
N LEU A 173 -6.17 -2.99 16.77
CA LEU A 173 -7.01 -2.64 17.92
C LEU A 173 -7.62 -3.87 18.60
N ILE A 174 -7.97 -4.91 17.82
CA ILE A 174 -8.61 -6.14 18.30
C ILE A 174 -7.59 -7.15 18.82
N PHE A 175 -6.61 -7.52 17.98
CA PHE A 175 -5.66 -8.61 18.24
C PHE A 175 -4.30 -8.14 18.76
N ARG A 176 -4.02 -6.83 18.71
CA ARG A 176 -2.75 -6.22 19.17
C ARG A 176 -1.50 -6.73 18.44
N PHE A 177 -1.65 -7.38 17.28
CA PHE A 177 -0.53 -7.78 16.44
C PHE A 177 0.13 -6.58 15.74
N PRO A 178 1.47 -6.52 15.66
CA PRO A 178 2.13 -5.49 14.88
C PRO A 178 1.80 -5.65 13.39
N LEU A 179 1.56 -4.53 12.71
CA LEU A 179 1.05 -4.48 11.33
C LEU A 179 1.83 -5.38 10.33
N ILE A 180 3.15 -5.49 10.50
CA ILE A 180 4.03 -6.25 9.59
C ILE A 180 3.96 -7.77 9.76
N LEU A 181 3.49 -8.27 10.90
CA LEU A 181 3.29 -9.70 11.13
C LEU A 181 1.80 -10.06 11.16
N ASP A 182 0.94 -9.09 10.86
CA ASP A 182 -0.49 -9.27 10.94
C ASP A 182 -1.01 -10.08 9.73
N PRO A 183 -1.52 -11.31 9.94
CA PRO A 183 -2.04 -12.13 8.85
C PRO A 183 -3.21 -11.45 8.13
N VAL A 184 -4.01 -10.62 8.82
CA VAL A 184 -5.14 -9.90 8.22
C VAL A 184 -4.65 -8.95 7.13
N VAL A 185 -3.52 -8.28 7.37
CA VAL A 185 -2.92 -7.34 6.40
C VAL A 185 -2.51 -8.07 5.12
N TYR A 186 -1.83 -9.22 5.23
CA TYR A 186 -1.43 -10.01 4.07
C TYR A 186 -2.63 -10.63 3.33
N LEU A 187 -3.67 -11.05 4.06
CA LEU A 187 -4.92 -11.51 3.46
C LEU A 187 -5.63 -10.40 2.68
N VAL A 188 -5.62 -9.18 3.19
CA VAL A 188 -6.17 -8.01 2.48
C VAL A 188 -5.36 -7.71 1.23
N ILE A 189 -4.02 -7.73 1.31
CA ILE A 189 -3.15 -7.54 0.13
C ILE A 189 -3.47 -8.61 -0.92
N LEU A 190 -3.53 -9.88 -0.53
CA LEU A 190 -3.89 -10.98 -1.42
C LEU A 190 -5.25 -10.78 -2.07
N TRP A 191 -6.26 -10.44 -1.27
CA TRP A 191 -7.62 -10.20 -1.73
C TRP A 191 -7.70 -9.02 -2.71
N LEU A 192 -7.00 -7.91 -2.44
CA LEU A 192 -6.94 -6.74 -3.32
C LEU A 192 -6.23 -7.06 -4.63
N VAL A 193 -5.06 -7.70 -4.59
CA VAL A 193 -4.32 -8.09 -5.82
C VAL A 193 -5.20 -8.99 -6.68
N TYR A 194 -5.82 -10.00 -6.09
CA TYR A 194 -6.76 -10.86 -6.79
C TYR A 194 -7.91 -10.06 -7.40
N ARG A 195 -8.60 -9.22 -6.63
CA ARG A 195 -9.75 -8.46 -7.12
C ARG A 195 -9.39 -7.46 -8.23
N ILE A 196 -8.22 -6.84 -8.16
CA ILE A 196 -7.75 -5.87 -9.16
C ILE A 196 -7.40 -6.56 -10.48
N PHE A 197 -6.68 -7.68 -10.43
CA PHE A 197 -6.14 -8.34 -11.62
C PHE A 197 -6.96 -9.53 -12.13
N LYS A 198 -8.00 -9.96 -11.41
CA LYS A 198 -8.91 -11.02 -11.86
C LYS A 198 -9.54 -10.67 -13.20
N ASN A 199 -9.29 -11.52 -14.21
CA ASN A 199 -10.02 -11.52 -15.46
C ASN A 199 -11.27 -12.41 -15.38
N ASN A 200 -12.26 -12.20 -16.26
CA ASN A 200 -13.55 -12.89 -16.18
C ASN A 200 -13.46 -14.40 -16.47
N ASN A 201 -12.55 -14.83 -17.36
CA ASN A 201 -12.39 -16.25 -17.73
C ASN A 201 -11.43 -17.04 -16.83
N ASP A 202 -10.38 -16.41 -16.28
CA ASP A 202 -9.25 -17.16 -15.69
C ASP A 202 -9.15 -16.97 -14.17
N ARG A 203 -10.18 -17.43 -13.45
CA ARG A 203 -10.27 -17.24 -11.99
C ARG A 203 -9.15 -17.95 -11.22
N ILE A 204 -8.78 -19.15 -11.64
CA ILE A 204 -7.77 -19.98 -10.96
C ILE A 204 -6.37 -19.42 -11.19
N GLU A 205 -6.06 -19.06 -12.44
CA GLU A 205 -4.78 -18.44 -12.79
C GLU A 205 -4.56 -17.14 -12.03
N ALA A 206 -5.58 -16.28 -11.95
CA ALA A 206 -5.51 -15.05 -11.17
C ALA A 206 -5.20 -15.29 -9.68
N ILE A 207 -5.74 -16.35 -9.08
CA ILE A 207 -5.45 -16.73 -7.69
C ILE A 207 -3.99 -17.19 -7.55
N LEU A 208 -3.54 -18.09 -8.42
CA LEU A 208 -2.18 -18.61 -8.39
C LEU A 208 -1.14 -17.50 -8.56
N ILE A 209 -1.35 -16.60 -9.52
CA ILE A 209 -0.46 -15.45 -9.72
C ILE A 209 -0.50 -14.53 -8.49
N SER A 210 -1.67 -14.26 -7.90
CA SER A 210 -1.79 -13.42 -6.71
C SER A 210 -1.05 -14.00 -5.50
N ILE A 211 -1.15 -15.31 -5.28
CA ILE A 211 -0.38 -16.03 -4.24
C ILE A 211 1.11 -15.93 -4.53
N THR A 212 1.52 -16.09 -5.80
CA THR A 212 2.93 -16.04 -6.20
C THR A 212 3.52 -14.65 -5.97
N VAL A 213 2.76 -13.60 -6.32
CA VAL A 213 3.11 -12.20 -6.03
C VAL A 213 3.27 -11.97 -4.53
N LEU A 214 2.37 -12.51 -3.72
CA LEU A 214 2.44 -12.39 -2.26
C LEU A 214 3.69 -13.08 -1.69
N ILE A 215 3.99 -14.30 -2.15
CA ILE A 215 5.20 -15.04 -1.74
C ILE A 215 6.45 -14.27 -2.11
N LEU A 216 6.54 -13.77 -3.35
CA LEU A 216 7.69 -12.97 -3.80
C LEU A 216 7.85 -11.69 -2.98
N PHE A 217 6.74 -11.01 -2.68
CA PHE A 217 6.72 -9.84 -1.81
C PHE A 217 7.28 -10.16 -0.42
N ILE A 218 6.83 -11.25 0.21
CA ILE A 218 7.32 -11.68 1.54
C ILE A 218 8.82 -12.00 1.50
N ILE A 219 9.29 -12.71 0.47
CA ILE A 219 10.72 -13.02 0.29
C ILE A 219 11.54 -11.72 0.21
N GLN A 220 11.08 -10.75 -0.58
CA GLN A 220 11.74 -9.44 -0.70
C GLN A 220 11.78 -8.70 0.65
N LEU A 221 10.70 -8.75 1.45
CA LEU A 221 10.70 -8.15 2.78
C LEU A 221 11.70 -8.80 3.72
N ILE A 222 11.80 -10.14 3.73
CA ILE A 222 12.78 -10.87 4.55
C ILE A 222 14.20 -10.46 4.18
N ILE A 223 14.51 -10.37 2.88
CA ILE A 223 15.82 -9.93 2.39
C ILE A 223 16.12 -8.51 2.85
N ILE A 224 15.18 -7.58 2.69
CA ILE A 224 15.37 -6.18 3.09
C ILE A 224 15.59 -6.06 4.61
N ILE A 225 14.78 -6.75 5.42
CA ILE A 225 14.93 -6.75 6.89
C ILE A 225 16.28 -7.36 7.28
N GLY A 226 16.70 -8.44 6.61
CA GLY A 226 18.00 -9.08 6.83
C GLY A 226 19.17 -8.16 6.52
N ILE A 227 19.13 -7.42 5.40
CA ILE A 227 20.16 -6.45 5.01
C ILE A 227 20.24 -5.32 6.04
N ILE A 228 19.09 -4.75 6.42
CA ILE A 228 19.04 -3.64 7.39
C ILE A 228 19.55 -4.10 8.77
N GLY A 229 19.15 -5.28 9.22
CA GLY A 229 19.63 -5.87 10.47
C GLY A 229 21.13 -6.16 10.44
N GLY A 230 21.64 -6.66 9.32
CA GLY A 230 23.07 -6.91 9.11
C GLY A 230 23.91 -5.64 9.15
N ILE A 231 23.49 -4.58 8.45
CA ILE A 231 24.20 -3.28 8.47
C ILE A 231 24.34 -2.76 9.91
N LYS A 232 23.27 -2.82 10.71
CA LYS A 232 23.29 -2.35 12.10
C LYS A 232 24.09 -3.26 13.06
N TYR A 233 24.35 -4.51 12.69
CA TYR A 233 25.22 -5.37 13.50
C TYR A 233 26.70 -5.04 13.29
N PHE A 234 27.07 -4.55 12.11
CA PHE A 234 28.46 -4.20 11.76
C PHE A 234 28.87 -2.76 12.11
N PHE A 235 27.91 -1.86 12.38
CA PHE A 235 28.13 -0.46 12.80
C PHE A 235 27.59 -0.24 14.21
#